data_AF-A0A1W9KNT2-F1
#
_entry.id   AF-A0A1W9KNT2-F1
#
_cell.length_a   1.000
_cell.length_b   1.000
_cell.length_c   1.000
_cell.angle_alpha   90.00
_cell.angle_beta   90.00
_cell.angle_gamma   90.00
#
_symmetry.space_group_name_H-M   'P 1'
#
loop_
_entity.id
_entity.type
_entity.pdbx_description
1 polymer ?
#
loop_
_entity_poly.entity_id
_entity_poly.type
_entity_poly.pdbx_seq_one_letter_code
_entity_poly.pdbx_strand_id
1 'polypeptide(L)'
;MVQMAQRAGYECTTVNYYLANKSKVRKELAEEFAITINQAKKLLLMLVYGAAMSEDPNAAIPEEVSLDVAKALYGHPFFTDMANDIAAARTAILKKTRVFRGGIKNMAHKVMKVSKKKDRHLLAHLIQGVEAQALHAALVLHTDQIHLIQHDGFTATTPDLDIAAIEQAIFDDTKYRLTLELDARIDFDLRSALFDTDKFSIPTHNASQAPIHAGFSHLTVD
;
A
#
# COMPACT_ATOMS: atom_id res chain seq x y z
N MET A 1 -8.57 -1.16 -2.36
CA MET A 1 -9.52 -2.29 -2.45
C MET A 1 -10.96 -1.90 -2.12
N VAL A 2 -11.27 -1.32 -0.95
CA VAL A 2 -12.66 -1.06 -0.49
C VAL A 2 -13.53 -0.33 -1.54
N GLN A 3 -13.09 0.83 -2.05
CA GLN A 3 -13.82 1.55 -3.09
C GLN A 3 -14.02 0.73 -4.39
N MET A 4 -13.07 -0.17 -4.73
CA MET A 4 -13.25 -1.08 -5.88
C MET A 4 -14.34 -2.12 -5.61
N ALA A 5 -14.36 -2.67 -4.39
CA ALA A 5 -15.35 -3.65 -3.97
C ALA A 5 -16.75 -3.04 -3.91
N GLN A 6 -16.88 -1.83 -3.36
CA GLN A 6 -18.14 -1.09 -3.34
C GLN A 6 -18.66 -0.82 -4.75
N ARG A 7 -17.80 -0.39 -5.68
CA ARG A 7 -18.13 -0.28 -7.11
C ARG A 7 -18.53 -1.62 -7.73
N ALA A 8 -18.02 -2.72 -7.22
CA ALA A 8 -18.40 -4.07 -7.62
C ALA A 8 -19.69 -4.58 -6.95
N GLY A 9 -20.30 -3.80 -6.05
CA GLY A 9 -21.52 -4.16 -5.32
C GLY A 9 -21.24 -5.05 -4.10
N TYR A 10 -20.04 -5.00 -3.53
CA TYR A 10 -19.65 -5.73 -2.34
C TYR A 10 -19.22 -4.77 -1.23
N GLU A 11 -19.76 -4.96 -0.03
CA GLU A 11 -19.41 -4.18 1.16
C GLU A 11 -18.38 -4.95 2.00
N CYS A 12 -17.20 -4.34 2.21
CA CYS A 12 -16.14 -4.95 3.01
C CYS A 12 -16.34 -4.67 4.50
N THR A 13 -17.27 -5.36 5.15
CA THR A 13 -17.67 -5.09 6.54
C THR A 13 -16.49 -5.12 7.53
N THR A 14 -15.67 -6.18 7.50
CA THR A 14 -14.56 -6.36 8.44
C THR A 14 -13.41 -5.40 8.13
N VAL A 15 -13.12 -5.20 6.84
CA VAL A 15 -12.11 -4.21 6.41
C VAL A 15 -12.54 -2.80 6.81
N ASN A 16 -13.82 -2.44 6.65
CA ASN A 16 -14.36 -1.13 7.05
C ASN A 16 -14.27 -0.94 8.57
N TYR A 17 -14.62 -1.96 9.36
CA TYR A 17 -14.42 -1.93 10.80
C TYR A 17 -12.94 -1.69 11.16
N TYR A 18 -12.00 -2.38 10.50
CA TYR A 18 -10.58 -2.14 10.69
C TYR A 18 -10.17 -0.72 10.34
N LEU A 19 -10.62 -0.18 9.20
CA LEU A 19 -10.28 1.17 8.76
C LEU A 19 -10.77 2.24 9.76
N ALA A 20 -11.92 2.02 10.39
CA ALA A 20 -12.45 2.89 11.44
C ALA A 20 -11.74 2.72 12.80
N ASN A 21 -11.07 1.57 13.04
CA ASN A 21 -10.54 1.20 14.36
C ASN A 21 -9.06 0.78 14.34
N LYS A 22 -8.26 1.30 13.39
CA LYS A 22 -6.89 0.83 13.09
C LYS A 22 -6.00 0.70 14.33
N SER A 23 -5.94 1.75 15.16
CA SER A 23 -5.08 1.79 16.36
C SER A 23 -5.50 0.73 17.38
N LYS A 24 -6.81 0.64 17.64
CA LYS A 24 -7.41 -0.33 18.56
C LYS A 24 -7.12 -1.76 18.12
N VAL A 25 -7.47 -2.11 16.88
CA VAL A 25 -7.27 -3.47 16.34
C VAL A 25 -5.80 -3.88 16.35
N ARG A 26 -4.89 -2.99 15.94
CA ARG A 26 -3.45 -3.30 15.94
C ARG A 26 -2.93 -3.52 17.35
N LYS A 27 -3.42 -2.76 18.33
CA LYS A 27 -3.05 -2.91 19.74
C LYS A 27 -3.58 -4.23 20.31
N GLU A 28 -4.85 -4.55 20.06
CA GLU A 28 -5.48 -5.81 20.52
C GLU A 28 -4.71 -7.03 19.99
N LEU A 29 -4.42 -7.08 18.68
CA LEU A 29 -3.64 -8.17 18.09
C LEU A 29 -2.20 -8.22 18.63
N ALA A 30 -1.57 -7.06 18.84
CA ALA A 30 -0.22 -7.00 19.39
C ALA A 30 -0.15 -7.58 20.81
N GLU A 31 -1.11 -7.20 21.66
CA GLU A 31 -1.21 -7.69 23.04
C GLU A 31 -1.56 -9.18 23.10
N GLU A 32 -2.53 -9.64 22.31
CA GLU A 32 -2.98 -11.03 22.32
C GLU A 32 -1.93 -12.01 21.83
N PHE A 33 -1.22 -11.67 20.76
CA PHE A 33 -0.24 -12.55 20.12
C PHE A 33 1.21 -12.29 20.55
N ALA A 34 1.42 -11.39 21.52
CA ALA A 34 2.74 -10.97 21.98
C ALA A 34 3.68 -10.52 20.84
N ILE A 35 3.13 -9.78 19.87
CA ILE A 35 3.87 -9.20 18.74
C ILE A 35 3.89 -7.67 18.84
N THR A 36 4.74 -7.02 18.04
CA THR A 36 4.74 -5.55 17.99
C THR A 36 3.53 -5.00 17.23
N ILE A 37 3.13 -3.77 17.54
CA ILE A 37 2.10 -3.03 16.78
C ILE A 37 2.48 -2.93 15.28
N ASN A 38 3.77 -2.80 14.98
CA ASN A 38 4.28 -2.77 13.61
C ASN A 38 4.11 -4.11 12.89
N GLN A 39 4.38 -5.24 13.57
CA GLN A 39 4.08 -6.57 13.04
C GLN A 39 2.59 -6.74 12.80
N ALA A 40 1.72 -6.35 13.75
CA ALA A 40 0.27 -6.39 13.56
C ALA A 40 -0.19 -5.57 12.33
N LYS A 41 0.34 -4.34 12.16
CA LYS A 41 0.11 -3.52 10.96
C LYS A 41 0.54 -4.25 9.69
N LYS A 42 1.74 -4.85 9.67
CA LYS A 42 2.31 -5.53 8.51
C LYS A 42 1.53 -6.79 8.13
N LEU A 43 1.12 -7.60 9.11
CA LEU A 43 0.29 -8.79 8.90
C LEU A 43 -1.06 -8.45 8.25
N LEU A 44 -1.76 -7.43 8.76
CA LEU A 44 -3.03 -6.98 8.19
C LEU A 44 -2.84 -6.45 6.76
N LEU A 45 -1.72 -5.77 6.49
CA LEU A 45 -1.38 -5.28 5.15
C LEU A 45 -1.05 -6.43 4.19
N MET A 46 -0.33 -7.46 4.66
CA MET A 46 -0.02 -8.67 3.89
C MET A 46 -1.29 -9.36 3.40
N LEU A 47 -2.34 -9.45 4.24
CA LEU A 47 -3.64 -10.00 3.82
C LEU A 47 -4.24 -9.22 2.64
N VAL A 48 -4.20 -7.88 2.68
CA VAL A 48 -4.71 -7.01 1.62
C VAL A 48 -3.96 -7.23 0.31
N TYR A 49 -2.64 -7.44 0.37
CA TYR A 49 -1.81 -7.77 -0.78
C TYR A 49 -1.85 -9.27 -1.17
N GLY A 50 -2.66 -10.07 -0.48
CA GLY A 50 -2.97 -11.44 -0.88
C GLY A 50 -2.02 -12.51 -0.34
N ALA A 51 -1.32 -12.24 0.76
CA ALA A 51 -0.67 -13.29 1.53
C ALA A 51 -1.71 -14.35 1.94
N ALA A 52 -1.32 -15.63 1.82
CA ALA A 52 -2.18 -16.73 2.19
C ALA A 52 -1.96 -17.08 3.67
N MET A 53 -3.03 -17.50 4.35
CA MET A 53 -2.94 -18.17 5.65
C MET A 53 -2.37 -19.57 5.44
N SER A 54 -1.04 -19.64 5.34
CA SER A 54 -0.28 -20.85 5.01
C SER A 54 0.43 -21.37 6.25
N GLU A 55 0.50 -22.68 6.39
CA GLU A 55 1.32 -23.36 7.40
C GLU A 55 2.75 -23.67 6.93
N ASP A 56 3.09 -23.30 5.69
CA ASP A 56 4.48 -23.34 5.20
C ASP A 56 5.32 -22.30 5.98
N PRO A 57 6.39 -22.71 6.69
CA PRO A 57 7.27 -21.78 7.42
C PRO A 57 7.89 -20.69 6.55
N ASN A 58 8.03 -20.92 5.24
CA ASN A 58 8.60 -19.95 4.29
C ASN A 58 7.53 -19.08 3.62
N ALA A 59 6.29 -19.11 4.11
CA ALA A 59 5.25 -18.20 3.67
C ALA A 59 5.37 -16.85 4.40
N ALA A 60 4.90 -15.78 3.75
CA ALA A 60 5.09 -14.41 4.22
C ALA A 60 4.62 -14.13 5.67
N ILE A 61 3.53 -14.78 6.11
CA ILE A 61 3.00 -14.58 7.48
C ILE A 61 3.87 -15.31 8.52
N PRO A 62 4.15 -16.63 8.38
CA PRO A 62 5.09 -17.33 9.26
C PRO A 62 6.50 -16.72 9.31
N GLU A 63 7.01 -16.21 8.19
CA GLU A 63 8.31 -15.50 8.17
C GLU A 63 8.30 -14.22 9.03
N GLU A 64 7.15 -13.57 9.21
CA GLU A 64 7.02 -12.32 9.96
C GLU A 64 6.93 -12.51 11.49
N VAL A 65 6.26 -13.57 11.96
CA VAL A 65 5.91 -13.75 13.38
C VAL A 65 6.19 -15.14 13.95
N SER A 66 6.78 -16.06 13.19
CA SER A 66 6.90 -17.51 13.42
C SER A 66 5.64 -18.31 13.08
N LEU A 67 5.82 -19.62 12.83
CA LEU A 67 4.74 -20.53 12.47
C LEU A 67 3.70 -20.71 13.59
N ASP A 68 4.13 -20.76 14.85
CA ASP A 68 3.21 -21.00 15.98
C ASP A 68 2.28 -19.80 16.19
N VAL A 69 2.84 -18.58 16.12
CA VAL A 69 2.05 -17.34 16.20
C VAL A 69 1.15 -17.22 14.97
N ALA A 70 1.63 -17.57 13.77
CA ALA A 70 0.81 -17.57 12.56
C ALA A 70 -0.41 -18.51 12.69
N LYS A 71 -0.21 -19.73 13.22
CA LYS A 71 -1.30 -20.68 13.48
C LYS A 71 -2.32 -20.13 14.48
N ALA A 72 -1.86 -19.51 15.56
CA ALA A 72 -2.73 -18.87 16.54
C ALA A 72 -3.55 -17.73 15.90
N LEU A 73 -2.91 -16.88 15.09
CA LEU A 73 -3.56 -15.81 14.33
C LEU A 73 -4.64 -16.34 13.37
N TYR A 74 -4.39 -17.46 12.69
CA TYR A 74 -5.37 -18.04 11.75
C TYR A 74 -6.64 -18.54 12.44
N GLY A 75 -6.56 -18.85 13.74
CA GLY A 75 -7.71 -19.20 14.58
C GLY A 75 -8.44 -17.99 15.19
N HIS A 76 -7.89 -16.77 15.06
CA HIS A 76 -8.48 -15.58 15.64
C HIS A 76 -9.67 -15.09 14.80
N PRO A 77 -10.88 -14.92 15.38
CA PRO A 77 -12.10 -14.61 14.61
C PRO A 77 -11.96 -13.41 13.69
N PHE A 78 -11.44 -12.28 14.20
CA PHE A 78 -11.28 -11.08 13.39
C PHE A 78 -10.27 -11.28 12.25
N PHE A 79 -9.20 -12.05 12.46
CA PHE A 79 -8.18 -12.27 11.43
C PHE A 79 -8.74 -13.16 10.30
N THR A 80 -9.47 -14.21 10.66
CA THR A 80 -10.21 -15.06 9.73
C THR A 80 -11.27 -14.28 8.97
N ASP A 81 -12.07 -13.47 9.66
CA ASP A 81 -13.11 -12.63 9.05
C ASP A 81 -12.51 -11.62 8.08
N MET A 82 -11.37 -11.01 8.44
CA MET A 82 -10.64 -10.08 7.57
C MET A 82 -10.16 -10.79 6.29
N ALA A 83 -9.59 -11.98 6.42
CA ALA A 83 -9.13 -12.77 5.26
C ALA A 83 -10.29 -13.18 4.34
N ASN A 84 -11.42 -13.59 4.92
CA ASN A 84 -12.63 -13.95 4.18
C ASN A 84 -13.25 -12.74 3.46
N ASP A 85 -13.32 -11.59 4.15
CA ASP A 85 -13.86 -10.35 3.60
C ASP A 85 -13.03 -9.85 2.40
N ILE A 86 -11.69 -9.89 2.52
CA ILE A 86 -10.78 -9.61 1.40
C ILE A 86 -10.97 -10.59 0.25
N ALA A 87 -11.16 -11.89 0.54
CA ALA A 87 -11.39 -12.89 -0.50
C ALA A 87 -12.71 -12.67 -1.26
N ALA A 88 -13.79 -12.36 -0.55
CA ALA A 88 -15.08 -12.07 -1.15
C ALA A 88 -15.07 -10.77 -1.96
N ALA A 89 -14.43 -9.70 -1.42
CA ALA A 89 -14.19 -8.46 -2.15
C ALA A 89 -13.43 -8.70 -3.46
N ARG A 90 -12.37 -9.50 -3.41
CA ARG A 90 -11.59 -9.90 -4.60
C ARG A 90 -12.47 -10.59 -5.63
N THR A 91 -13.27 -11.56 -5.23
CA THR A 91 -14.19 -12.27 -6.13
C THR A 91 -15.17 -11.31 -6.79
N ALA A 92 -15.77 -10.40 -6.02
CA ALA A 92 -16.70 -9.39 -6.55
C ALA A 92 -16.02 -8.47 -7.59
N ILE A 93 -14.84 -7.94 -7.27
CA ILE A 93 -14.07 -7.07 -8.15
C ILE A 93 -13.72 -7.78 -9.47
N LEU A 94 -13.17 -9.00 -9.38
CA LEU A 94 -12.76 -9.75 -10.57
C LEU A 94 -13.96 -10.15 -11.43
N LYS A 95 -15.10 -10.51 -10.83
CA LYS A 95 -16.33 -10.82 -11.57
C LYS A 95 -16.83 -9.64 -12.41
N LYS A 96 -16.68 -8.40 -11.92
CA LYS A 96 -17.08 -7.18 -12.65
C LYS A 96 -16.01 -6.68 -13.62
N THR A 97 -14.77 -7.16 -13.50
CA THR A 97 -13.66 -6.71 -14.33
C THR A 97 -13.78 -7.29 -15.74
N ARG A 98 -13.73 -6.41 -16.76
CA ARG A 98 -13.79 -6.83 -18.16
C ARG A 98 -12.53 -7.63 -18.53
N VAL A 99 -12.74 -8.85 -19.02
CA VAL A 99 -11.69 -9.68 -19.63
C VAL A 99 -11.72 -9.49 -21.15
N PHE A 100 -10.57 -9.21 -21.75
CA PHE A 100 -10.41 -9.11 -23.19
C PHE A 100 -9.20 -9.91 -23.65
N ARG A 101 -9.38 -10.76 -24.68
CA ARG A 101 -8.34 -11.67 -25.20
C ARG A 101 -7.64 -12.47 -24.08
N GLY A 102 -8.42 -12.94 -23.09
CA GLY A 102 -7.95 -13.71 -21.94
C GLY A 102 -7.09 -12.93 -20.93
N GLY A 103 -7.09 -11.59 -20.98
CA GLY A 103 -6.39 -10.75 -20.02
C GLY A 103 -7.26 -9.66 -19.42
N ILE A 104 -6.86 -9.19 -18.25
CA ILE A 104 -7.39 -7.99 -17.62
C ILE A 104 -6.41 -6.84 -17.84
N LYS A 105 -6.92 -5.65 -18.14
CA LYS A 105 -6.13 -4.42 -18.30
C LYS A 105 -6.30 -3.59 -17.04
N ASN A 106 -5.20 -3.13 -16.43
CA ASN A 106 -5.27 -2.21 -15.30
C ASN A 106 -5.37 -0.75 -15.77
N MET A 107 -5.51 0.19 -14.84
CA MET A 107 -5.70 1.61 -15.15
C MET A 107 -4.48 2.21 -15.88
N ALA A 108 -3.26 1.85 -15.47
CA ALA A 108 -2.00 2.12 -16.18
C ALA A 108 -1.80 1.34 -17.49
N HIS A 109 -2.88 0.79 -18.05
CA HIS A 109 -2.95 0.14 -19.35
C HIS A 109 -2.12 -1.14 -19.55
N LYS A 110 -1.56 -1.72 -18.49
CA LYS A 110 -0.83 -3.00 -18.53
C LYS A 110 -1.81 -4.17 -18.51
N VAL A 111 -1.50 -5.22 -19.28
CA VAL A 111 -2.35 -6.42 -19.41
C VAL A 111 -1.75 -7.58 -18.63
N MET A 112 -2.59 -8.28 -17.84
CA MET A 112 -2.24 -9.53 -17.17
C MET A 112 -3.14 -10.67 -17.67
N LYS A 113 -2.54 -11.79 -18.06
CA LYS A 113 -3.27 -12.99 -18.52
C LYS A 113 -3.93 -13.70 -17.34
N VAL A 114 -5.25 -13.89 -17.43
CA VAL A 114 -6.06 -14.50 -16.37
C VAL A 114 -5.64 -15.96 -16.12
N SER A 115 -5.51 -16.76 -17.19
CA SER A 115 -5.20 -18.20 -17.09
C SER A 115 -3.85 -18.54 -16.45
N LYS A 116 -2.93 -17.57 -16.32
CA LYS A 116 -1.58 -17.79 -15.79
C LYS A 116 -1.42 -17.33 -14.34
N LYS A 117 -2.44 -16.76 -13.73
CA LYS A 117 -2.33 -16.04 -12.46
C LYS A 117 -3.47 -16.39 -11.52
N LYS A 118 -3.14 -16.51 -10.24
CA LYS A 118 -4.13 -16.63 -9.16
C LYS A 118 -4.87 -15.31 -8.99
N ASP A 119 -6.11 -15.37 -8.54
CA ASP A 119 -6.97 -14.20 -8.31
C ASP A 119 -6.29 -13.09 -7.50
N ARG A 120 -5.52 -13.44 -6.47
CA ARG A 120 -4.76 -12.46 -5.68
C ARG A 120 -3.81 -11.60 -6.53
N HIS A 121 -3.15 -12.20 -7.52
CA HIS A 121 -2.24 -11.48 -8.41
C HIS A 121 -3.03 -10.62 -9.40
N LEU A 122 -4.22 -11.08 -9.83
CA LEU A 122 -5.11 -10.30 -10.69
C LEU A 122 -5.66 -9.07 -9.96
N LEU A 123 -6.03 -9.20 -8.68
CA LEU A 123 -6.44 -8.05 -7.86
C LEU A 123 -5.28 -7.09 -7.64
N ALA A 124 -4.10 -7.59 -7.25
CA ALA A 124 -2.90 -6.76 -7.07
C ALA A 124 -2.58 -5.96 -8.34
N HIS A 125 -2.68 -6.59 -9.52
CA HIS A 125 -2.49 -5.92 -10.81
C HIS A 125 -3.44 -4.74 -11.04
N LEU A 126 -4.71 -4.86 -10.61
CA LEU A 126 -5.69 -3.78 -10.71
C LEU A 126 -5.38 -2.65 -9.73
N ILE A 127 -5.05 -2.98 -8.48
CA ILE A 127 -4.69 -2.00 -7.43
C ILE A 127 -3.44 -1.21 -7.84
N GLN A 128 -2.39 -1.90 -8.27
CA GLN A 128 -1.15 -1.28 -8.77
C GLN A 128 -1.38 -0.37 -9.98
N GLY A 129 -2.40 -0.68 -10.80
CA GLY A 129 -2.78 0.20 -11.90
C GLY A 129 -3.33 1.54 -11.43
N VAL A 130 -4.12 1.54 -10.33
CA VAL A 130 -4.64 2.76 -9.73
C VAL A 130 -3.52 3.54 -9.03
N GLU A 131 -2.65 2.87 -8.28
CA GLU A 131 -1.49 3.49 -7.64
C GLU A 131 -0.58 4.18 -8.67
N ALA A 132 -0.25 3.48 -9.76
CA ALA A 132 0.57 4.05 -10.83
C ALA A 132 -0.10 5.26 -11.50
N GLN A 133 -1.42 5.24 -11.68
CA GLN A 133 -2.15 6.37 -12.25
C GLN A 133 -2.22 7.55 -11.26
N ALA A 134 -2.41 7.29 -9.97
CA ALA A 134 -2.38 8.32 -8.93
C ALA A 134 -1.01 9.02 -8.86
N LEU A 135 0.08 8.25 -8.88
CA LEU A 135 1.44 8.80 -8.95
C LEU A 135 1.65 9.64 -10.21
N HIS A 136 1.11 9.18 -11.34
CA HIS A 136 1.19 9.94 -12.58
C HIS A 136 0.45 11.28 -12.49
N ALA A 137 -0.75 11.30 -11.93
CA ALA A 137 -1.52 12.53 -11.72
C ALA A 137 -0.78 13.53 -10.82
N ALA A 138 -0.18 13.05 -9.72
CA ALA A 138 0.65 13.88 -8.84
C ALA A 138 1.88 14.45 -9.58
N LEU A 139 2.58 13.60 -10.34
CA LEU A 139 3.76 13.99 -11.13
C LEU A 139 3.45 15.07 -12.16
N VAL A 140 2.34 14.94 -12.90
CA VAL A 140 1.95 15.91 -13.93
C VAL A 140 1.65 17.28 -13.32
N LEU A 141 1.06 17.32 -12.13
CA LEU A 141 0.74 18.57 -11.45
C LEU A 141 1.98 19.27 -10.87
N HIS A 142 2.97 18.51 -10.39
CA HIS A 142 4.15 19.03 -9.71
C HIS A 142 5.47 18.47 -10.27
N THR A 143 5.61 18.47 -11.60
CA THR A 143 6.76 17.85 -12.30
C THR A 143 8.12 18.41 -11.84
N ASP A 144 8.17 19.70 -11.51
CA ASP A 144 9.41 20.37 -11.11
C ASP A 144 9.74 20.21 -9.61
N GLN A 145 8.78 19.73 -8.81
CA GLN A 145 8.93 19.62 -7.36
C GLN A 145 9.10 18.16 -6.92
N ILE A 146 8.59 17.20 -7.70
CA ILE A 146 8.73 15.76 -7.42
C ILE A 146 10.04 15.23 -8.02
N HIS A 147 10.95 14.79 -7.15
CA HIS A 147 12.29 14.35 -7.54
C HIS A 147 12.45 12.83 -7.65
N LEU A 148 11.69 12.09 -6.85
CA LEU A 148 11.78 10.63 -6.83
C LEU A 148 10.38 10.03 -6.71
N ILE A 149 10.05 9.12 -7.63
CA ILE A 149 8.84 8.32 -7.55
C ILE A 149 9.20 6.98 -6.92
N GLN A 150 8.46 6.59 -5.89
CA GLN A 150 8.55 5.29 -5.23
C GLN A 150 7.25 4.49 -5.48
N HIS A 151 7.18 3.25 -5.00
CA HIS A 151 6.04 2.38 -5.28
C HIS A 151 4.73 2.86 -4.67
N ASP A 152 4.79 3.48 -3.49
CA ASP A 152 3.68 3.89 -2.65
C ASP A 152 3.63 5.40 -2.39
N GLY A 153 4.47 6.16 -3.10
CA GLY A 153 4.63 7.58 -2.82
C GLY A 153 5.66 8.26 -3.71
N PHE A 154 6.01 9.48 -3.33
CA PHE A 154 7.06 10.25 -3.99
C PHE A 154 7.75 11.18 -2.99
N THR A 155 8.94 11.62 -3.38
CA THR A 155 9.73 12.59 -2.63
C THR A 155 9.68 13.94 -3.34
N ALA A 156 9.35 14.99 -2.60
CA ALA A 156 9.37 16.35 -3.10
C ALA A 156 10.50 17.18 -2.48
N THR A 157 10.95 18.20 -3.22
CA THR A 157 11.96 19.16 -2.75
C THR A 157 11.45 20.19 -1.77
N THR A 158 10.14 20.38 -1.70
CA THR A 158 9.51 21.37 -0.83
C THR A 158 8.38 20.75 -0.02
N PRO A 159 8.20 21.15 1.26
CA PRO A 159 6.99 20.84 2.03
C PRO A 159 5.73 21.51 1.47
N ASP A 160 5.85 22.56 0.67
CA ASP A 160 4.74 23.42 0.22
C ASP A 160 3.97 22.81 -0.97
N LEU A 161 3.73 21.50 -0.93
CA LEU A 161 2.86 20.84 -1.88
C LEU A 161 1.40 21.18 -1.57
N ASP A 162 0.65 21.56 -2.61
CA ASP A 162 -0.80 21.67 -2.50
C ASP A 162 -1.43 20.26 -2.50
N ILE A 163 -1.48 19.66 -1.31
CA ILE A 163 -2.01 18.31 -1.11
C ILE A 163 -3.45 18.19 -1.61
N ALA A 164 -4.28 19.19 -1.37
CA ALA A 164 -5.68 19.17 -1.81
C ALA A 164 -5.78 19.17 -3.33
N ALA A 165 -4.95 19.95 -4.03
CA ALA A 165 -4.90 19.93 -5.49
C ALA A 165 -4.41 18.58 -6.03
N ILE A 166 -3.42 17.95 -5.38
CA ILE A 166 -2.92 16.62 -5.75
C ILE A 166 -4.00 15.55 -5.58
N GLU A 167 -4.66 15.51 -4.41
CA GLU A 167 -5.74 14.56 -4.14
C GLU A 167 -6.91 14.73 -5.11
N GLN A 168 -7.25 15.98 -5.45
CA GLN A 168 -8.28 16.29 -6.44
C GLN A 168 -7.87 15.83 -7.85
N ALA A 169 -6.63 16.09 -8.28
CA ALA A 169 -6.11 15.60 -9.56
C ALA A 169 -6.12 14.08 -9.65
N ILE A 170 -5.71 13.39 -8.58
CA ILE A 170 -5.78 11.92 -8.47
C ILE A 170 -7.21 11.44 -8.59
N PHE A 171 -8.15 12.08 -7.90
CA PHE A 171 -9.55 11.71 -8.04
C PHE A 171 -10.06 11.95 -9.46
N ASP A 172 -9.72 13.06 -10.10
CA ASP A 172 -10.20 13.34 -11.44
C ASP A 172 -9.70 12.32 -12.46
N ASP A 173 -8.50 11.81 -12.29
CA ASP A 173 -7.87 10.86 -13.20
C ASP A 173 -8.25 9.39 -12.90
N THR A 174 -8.30 9.01 -11.62
CA THR A 174 -8.53 7.61 -11.20
C THR A 174 -9.99 7.33 -10.82
N LYS A 175 -10.74 8.38 -10.50
CA LYS A 175 -12.03 8.35 -9.81
C LYS A 175 -11.97 7.75 -8.40
N TYR A 176 -10.82 7.36 -7.89
CA TYR A 176 -10.68 6.86 -6.53
C TYR A 176 -10.24 8.00 -5.60
N ARG A 177 -10.78 8.03 -4.37
CA ARG A 177 -10.32 8.96 -3.34
C ARG A 177 -9.08 8.36 -2.67
N LEU A 178 -7.93 9.00 -2.83
CA LEU A 178 -6.70 8.62 -2.15
C LEU A 178 -6.28 9.81 -1.30
N THR A 179 -5.91 9.53 -0.05
CA THR A 179 -5.37 10.54 0.86
C THR A 179 -3.85 10.46 0.85
N LEU A 180 -3.18 11.61 0.81
CA LEU A 180 -1.73 11.70 0.96
C LEU A 180 -1.38 12.01 2.41
N GLU A 181 -0.50 11.19 2.98
CA GLU A 181 0.16 11.48 4.25
C GLU A 181 1.57 12.03 3.98
N LEU A 182 1.88 13.18 4.58
CA LEU A 182 3.21 13.75 4.58
C LEU A 182 4.01 13.13 5.73
N ASP A 183 5.01 12.33 5.41
CA ASP A 183 5.98 11.86 6.38
C ASP A 183 7.16 12.84 6.43
N ALA A 184 7.37 13.41 7.61
CA ALA A 184 8.44 14.37 7.81
C ALA A 184 9.82 13.72 7.61
N ARG A 185 10.51 14.16 6.55
CA ARG A 185 11.95 14.03 6.27
C ARG A 185 12.44 12.62 5.87
N ILE A 186 13.06 12.54 4.69
CA ILE A 186 14.03 11.50 4.38
C ILE A 186 15.41 12.10 4.61
N ASP A 187 16.03 11.84 5.77
CA ASP A 187 17.45 12.14 5.97
C ASP A 187 18.27 11.07 5.23
N PHE A 188 18.84 11.46 4.09
CA PHE A 188 19.88 10.68 3.43
C PHE A 188 21.24 11.15 3.96
N ASP A 189 21.81 10.44 4.93
CA ASP A 189 23.23 10.60 5.22
C ASP A 189 24.06 9.92 4.12
N LEU A 190 24.26 10.64 3.02
CA LEU A 190 25.07 10.20 1.89
C LEU A 190 26.54 9.97 2.27
N ARG A 191 27.03 10.51 3.40
CA ARG A 191 28.41 10.32 3.82
C ARG A 191 28.67 8.91 4.33
N SER A 192 27.75 8.35 5.12
CA SER A 192 27.89 6.97 5.62
C SER A 192 27.68 5.90 4.53
N ALA A 193 26.90 6.22 3.48
CA ALA A 193 26.58 5.28 2.42
C ALA A 193 27.59 5.23 1.26
N LEU A 194 28.37 6.29 1.02
CA LEU A 194 29.24 6.41 -0.16
C LEU A 194 30.74 6.48 0.14
N PHE A 195 31.17 6.72 1.37
CA PHE A 195 32.59 6.86 1.70
C PHE A 195 32.97 5.98 2.89
N ASP A 196 33.48 4.78 2.61
CA ASP A 196 34.39 4.09 3.53
C ASP A 196 35.81 4.48 3.13
N THR A 197 36.36 5.49 3.80
CA THR A 197 37.80 5.67 4.12
C THR A 197 38.08 7.13 4.50
N ASP A 198 38.79 7.27 5.61
CA ASP A 198 39.50 8.48 5.99
C ASP A 198 40.30 9.05 4.79
N LYS A 199 40.20 10.37 4.61
CA LYS A 199 40.92 11.25 3.67
C LYS A 199 40.23 11.52 2.32
N PHE A 200 39.23 12.42 2.32
CA PHE A 200 39.16 13.51 1.33
C PHE A 200 38.14 14.57 1.77
N SER A 201 38.62 15.76 2.14
CA SER A 201 37.76 16.89 2.51
C SER A 201 37.55 17.78 1.29
N ILE A 202 36.32 17.84 0.76
CA ILE A 202 35.89 18.93 -0.14
C ILE A 202 34.78 19.70 0.58
N PRO A 203 34.94 21.00 0.84
CA PRO A 203 33.91 21.80 1.49
C PRO A 203 32.78 22.04 0.48
N THR A 204 31.58 21.58 0.80
CA THR A 204 30.36 21.92 0.03
C THR A 204 29.45 22.77 0.89
N HIS A 205 29.12 23.95 0.36
CA HIS A 205 28.43 25.05 1.03
C HIS A 205 26.91 25.04 0.88
N ASN A 206 26.31 23.93 0.42
CA ASN A 206 24.87 23.84 0.16
C ASN A 206 24.20 22.88 1.15
N ALA A 207 24.02 23.35 2.38
CA ALA A 207 23.11 22.74 3.35
C ALA A 207 21.88 23.64 3.48
N SER A 208 20.93 23.51 2.58
CA SER A 208 19.60 24.11 2.79
C SER A 208 18.52 23.22 2.19
N GLN A 209 17.87 22.48 3.09
CA GLN A 209 16.62 21.72 2.96
C GLN A 209 16.75 20.24 2.57
N ALA A 210 16.31 19.39 3.51
CA ALA A 210 16.22 17.94 3.37
C ALA A 210 14.89 17.55 2.69
N PRO A 211 14.90 16.52 1.83
CA PRO A 211 13.71 16.09 1.08
C PRO A 211 12.62 15.48 1.99
N ILE A 212 11.36 15.55 1.56
CA ILE A 212 10.17 15.06 2.30
C ILE A 212 9.49 13.94 1.51
N HIS A 213 9.09 12.87 2.21
CA HIS A 213 8.33 11.76 1.63
C HIS A 213 6.83 11.99 1.75
N ALA A 214 6.09 11.76 0.68
CA ALA A 214 4.63 11.69 0.69
C ALA A 214 4.21 10.28 0.26
N GLY A 215 3.47 9.57 1.12
CA GLY A 215 2.96 8.23 0.86
C GLY A 215 1.43 8.21 0.77
N PHE A 216 0.85 7.25 0.04
CA PHE A 216 -0.60 7.07 0.02
C PHE A 216 -1.10 6.36 1.28
N SER A 217 -1.97 7.02 2.02
CA SER A 217 -2.57 6.47 3.23
C SER A 217 -4.08 6.30 3.06
N HIS A 218 -4.46 5.13 2.54
CA HIS A 218 -5.84 4.65 2.47
C HIS A 218 -6.74 5.24 1.38
N LEU A 219 -7.72 4.40 1.01
CA LEU A 219 -8.90 4.70 0.20
C LEU A 219 -10.05 4.98 1.18
N THR A 220 -10.38 6.24 1.45
CA THR A 220 -11.52 6.63 2.30
C THR A 220 -12.83 6.66 1.50
N VAL A 221 -13.96 6.47 2.17
CA VAL A 221 -15.32 6.60 1.61
C VAL A 221 -16.06 7.56 2.54
N ASP A 222 -16.55 8.67 1.99
CA ASP A 222 -17.64 9.45 2.58
C ASP A 222 -18.97 8.91 2.02
#